data_AF-A0A662U1C6-F1
#
_entry.id   AF-A0A662U1C6-F1
#
_cell.length_a   1.000
_cell.length_b   1.000
_cell.length_c   1.000
_cell.angle_alpha   90.00
_cell.angle_beta   90.00
_cell.angle_gamma   90.00
#
_symmetry.space_group_name_H-M   'P 1'
#
loop_
_entity.id
_entity.type
_entity.pdbx_description
1 polymer ?
#
loop_
_entity_poly.entity_id
_entity_poly.type
_entity_poly.pdbx_seq_one_letter_code
_entity_poly.pdbx_strand_id
1 'polypeptide(L)'
;MSLACAKAAAASQGVPLFKHIARLVGRKEDRYLIPLPMCNLVNGGKHGAGTLTIQEFMLQPLGAKTFGEAIRWVCEIYYTLKNLLSKTFGENATLIGDEGGFGGVKGETRDVLNVLEKAVEETGYSLGEEVVIALDAAASEFYDPSSRVYQLDGKNLAVDELIDFWVGLVEEYPIKSLEDPINQDDWKSWKKLTQRIGDGVIIVGDDLLTTSPKRIRRALEERVCSGILLKPNQVGTLTECLEAFKLGKLWGTPSVVSHRSGETEDTTISHISVGLSNGQIKTGSVVRSERNAKYNELLRIEEFLGDKARFVGEGFRDVWKDMW
;
A
#
# COMPACT_ATOMS: atom_id res chain seq x y z
N MET A 1 -23.15 -1.37 9.09
CA MET A 1 -23.76 -2.50 9.82
C MET A 1 -22.80 -3.67 10.00
N SER A 2 -22.23 -4.26 8.92
CA SER A 2 -21.33 -5.42 9.02
C SER A 2 -20.18 -5.26 10.03
N LEU A 3 -19.42 -4.15 9.97
CA LEU A 3 -18.32 -3.89 10.91
C LEU A 3 -18.80 -3.72 12.36
N ALA A 4 -19.96 -3.09 12.57
CA ALA A 4 -20.56 -2.92 13.89
C ALA A 4 -20.98 -4.26 14.51
N CYS A 5 -21.56 -5.17 13.71
CA CYS A 5 -21.88 -6.53 14.14
C CYS A 5 -20.61 -7.31 14.54
N ALA A 6 -19.51 -7.19 13.79
CA ALA A 6 -18.24 -7.83 14.13
C ALA A 6 -17.66 -7.29 15.46
N LYS A 7 -17.71 -5.97 15.68
CA LYS A 7 -17.32 -5.33 16.95
C LYS A 7 -18.17 -5.84 18.12
N ALA A 8 -19.50 -5.87 17.95
CA ALA A 8 -20.42 -6.38 18.97
C ALA A 8 -20.19 -7.87 19.28
N ALA A 9 -19.93 -8.69 18.26
CA ALA A 9 -19.63 -10.11 18.43
C ALA A 9 -18.30 -10.33 19.19
N ALA A 10 -17.25 -9.57 18.87
CA ALA A 10 -15.99 -9.61 19.60
C ALA A 10 -16.18 -9.22 21.07
N ALA A 11 -16.92 -8.14 21.34
CA ALA A 11 -17.25 -7.70 22.69
C ALA A 11 -18.06 -8.74 23.48
N SER A 12 -19.08 -9.36 22.86
CA SER A 12 -19.88 -10.43 23.48
C SER A 12 -19.06 -11.68 23.82
N GLN A 13 -17.95 -11.92 23.11
CA GLN A 13 -17.02 -13.01 23.37
C GLN A 13 -15.92 -12.63 24.37
N GLY A 14 -15.85 -11.36 24.80
CA GLY A 14 -14.79 -10.86 25.68
C GLY A 14 -13.39 -10.89 25.04
N VAL A 15 -13.30 -10.75 23.71
CA VAL A 15 -12.01 -10.76 22.99
C VAL A 15 -11.81 -9.50 22.14
N PRO A 16 -10.55 -9.07 21.91
CA PRO A 16 -10.25 -8.01 20.96
C PRO A 16 -10.74 -8.34 19.54
N LEU A 17 -11.10 -7.31 18.76
CA LEU A 17 -11.65 -7.48 17.41
C LEU A 17 -10.74 -8.26 16.47
N PHE A 18 -9.42 -8.04 16.53
CA PHE A 18 -8.48 -8.76 15.67
C PHE A 18 -8.47 -10.28 15.96
N LYS A 19 -8.70 -10.71 17.21
CA LYS A 19 -8.83 -12.15 17.56
C LYS A 19 -10.12 -12.73 17.01
N HIS A 20 -11.21 -11.98 17.12
CA HIS A 20 -12.48 -12.37 16.52
C HIS A 20 -12.35 -12.56 15.00
N ILE A 21 -11.69 -11.63 14.31
CA ILE A 21 -11.42 -11.74 12.86
C ILE A 21 -10.55 -12.96 12.54
N ALA A 22 -9.51 -13.23 13.33
CA ALA A 22 -8.66 -14.41 13.16
C ALA A 22 -9.47 -15.73 13.22
N ARG A 23 -10.42 -15.82 14.15
CA ARG A 23 -11.35 -16.96 14.26
C ARG A 23 -12.24 -17.11 13.04
N LEU A 24 -12.76 -16.02 12.48
CA LEU A 24 -13.62 -16.05 11.28
C LEU A 24 -12.90 -16.61 10.05
N VAL A 25 -11.57 -16.50 10.00
CA VAL A 25 -10.74 -17.08 8.94
C VAL A 25 -10.07 -18.40 9.34
N GLY A 26 -10.41 -18.96 10.50
CA GLY A 26 -9.90 -20.24 10.98
C GLY A 26 -8.42 -20.23 11.34
N ARG A 27 -7.85 -19.07 11.69
CA ARG A 27 -6.43 -18.97 12.08
C ARG A 27 -6.21 -19.36 13.52
N LYS A 28 -5.06 -19.98 13.79
CA LYS A 28 -4.52 -20.13 15.15
C LYS A 28 -4.25 -18.76 15.77
N GLU A 29 -4.41 -18.66 17.08
CA GLU A 29 -4.25 -17.43 17.86
C GLU A 29 -2.93 -17.41 18.67
N ASP A 30 -1.96 -18.23 18.28
CA ASP A 30 -0.66 -18.37 18.92
C ASP A 30 0.29 -17.23 18.55
N ARG A 31 0.27 -16.79 17.30
CA ARG A 31 1.07 -15.66 16.78
C ARG A 31 0.27 -14.78 15.84
N TYR A 32 0.66 -13.51 15.79
CA TYR A 32 0.03 -12.49 14.96
C TYR A 32 1.11 -11.70 14.23
N LEU A 33 0.93 -11.49 12.93
CA LEU A 33 1.75 -10.54 12.20
C LEU A 33 1.28 -9.11 12.46
N ILE A 34 2.22 -8.26 12.80
CA ILE A 34 2.06 -6.80 12.74
C ILE A 34 2.50 -6.36 11.34
N PRO A 35 1.60 -5.72 10.57
CA PRO A 35 1.85 -5.45 9.16
C PRO A 35 2.99 -4.46 8.94
N LEU A 36 3.74 -4.65 7.86
CA LEU A 36 4.66 -3.64 7.32
C LEU A 36 3.83 -2.44 6.82
N PRO A 37 4.06 -1.22 7.35
CA PRO A 37 3.34 -0.05 6.86
C PRO A 37 3.89 0.37 5.49
N MET A 38 2.97 0.68 4.58
CA MET A 38 3.20 1.30 3.29
C MET A 38 2.68 2.73 3.40
N CYS A 39 3.59 3.67 3.66
CA CYS A 39 3.26 5.03 4.05
C CYS A 39 3.37 5.99 2.86
N ASN A 40 2.29 6.69 2.57
CA ASN A 40 2.25 7.74 1.55
C ASN A 40 3.06 8.97 2.01
N LEU A 41 3.95 9.45 1.14
CA LEU A 41 4.79 10.61 1.39
C LEU A 41 4.52 11.75 0.40
N VAL A 42 4.28 11.45 -0.87
CA VAL A 42 4.01 12.45 -1.91
C VAL A 42 2.78 12.03 -2.71
N ASN A 43 1.86 12.97 -2.90
CA ASN A 43 0.65 12.79 -3.68
C ASN A 43 0.78 13.46 -5.05
N GLY A 44 0.29 12.78 -6.07
CA GLY A 44 -0.01 13.32 -7.39
C GLY A 44 -1.40 12.89 -7.85
N GLY A 45 -1.62 12.84 -9.15
CA GLY A 45 -2.89 12.48 -9.76
C GLY A 45 -4.04 13.31 -9.20
N LYS A 46 -5.15 12.65 -8.86
CA LYS A 46 -6.33 13.30 -8.26
C LYS A 46 -6.14 13.72 -6.80
N HIS A 47 -5.09 13.24 -6.12
CA HIS A 47 -4.86 13.47 -4.70
C HIS A 47 -3.86 14.61 -4.43
N GLY A 48 -3.25 15.16 -5.47
CA GLY A 48 -2.33 16.31 -5.41
C GLY A 48 -2.83 17.51 -6.23
N ALA A 49 -2.39 18.71 -5.84
CA ALA A 49 -2.61 19.94 -6.60
C ALA A 49 -1.42 20.30 -7.52
N GLY A 50 -0.38 19.46 -7.52
CA GLY A 50 0.83 19.57 -8.32
C GLY A 50 0.66 19.10 -9.77
N THR A 51 1.78 18.77 -10.42
CA THR A 51 1.79 18.25 -11.80
C THR A 51 2.10 16.75 -11.89
N LEU A 52 2.40 16.10 -10.77
CA LEU A 52 2.70 14.68 -10.74
C LEU A 52 1.50 13.87 -11.20
N THR A 53 1.71 12.97 -12.16
CA THR A 53 0.64 12.11 -12.68
C THR A 53 0.40 10.89 -11.76
N ILE A 54 1.47 10.26 -11.29
CA ILE A 54 1.41 9.12 -10.36
C ILE A 54 0.74 9.56 -9.05
N GLN A 55 -0.22 8.78 -8.57
CA GLN A 55 -1.09 9.16 -7.46
C GLN A 55 -0.38 9.16 -6.11
N GLU A 56 0.43 8.15 -5.81
CA GLU A 56 1.14 8.07 -4.53
C GLU A 56 2.57 7.54 -4.68
N PHE A 57 3.48 8.22 -3.99
CA PHE A 57 4.85 7.79 -3.75
C PHE A 57 4.98 7.43 -2.28
N MET A 58 5.22 6.15 -2.02
CA MET A 58 5.21 5.56 -0.69
C MET A 58 6.57 4.95 -0.35
N LEU A 59 6.80 4.75 0.94
CA LEU A 59 7.93 3.94 1.42
C LEU A 59 7.47 2.82 2.33
N GLN A 60 8.34 1.82 2.47
CA GLN A 60 8.18 0.70 3.40
C GLN A 60 9.49 0.49 4.18
N PRO A 61 9.48 0.60 5.53
CA PRO A 61 10.67 0.43 6.37
C PRO A 61 10.91 -1.05 6.71
N LEU A 62 11.54 -1.80 5.79
CA LEU A 62 11.80 -3.24 5.92
C LEU A 62 12.74 -3.59 7.08
N GLY A 63 13.77 -2.76 7.31
CA GLY A 63 14.85 -3.02 8.25
C GLY A 63 14.47 -2.87 9.73
N ALA A 64 13.36 -2.16 10.00
CA ALA A 64 12.85 -1.92 11.35
C ALA A 64 12.52 -3.22 12.09
N LYS A 65 12.75 -3.27 13.40
CA LYS A 65 12.53 -4.51 14.20
C LYS A 65 11.15 -4.59 14.81
N THR A 66 10.48 -3.46 14.97
CA THR A 66 9.11 -3.36 15.48
C THR A 66 8.29 -2.37 14.64
N PHE A 67 6.97 -2.43 14.78
CA PHE A 67 6.10 -1.45 14.15
C PHE A 67 6.32 -0.04 14.71
N GLY A 68 6.60 0.08 16.00
CA GLY A 68 7.03 1.34 16.63
C GLY A 68 8.25 1.97 15.96
N GLU A 69 9.29 1.18 15.69
CA GLU A 69 10.47 1.65 14.96
C GLU A 69 10.15 2.02 13.51
N ALA A 70 9.37 1.19 12.82
CA ALA A 70 8.96 1.43 11.44
C ALA A 70 8.26 2.79 11.28
N ILE A 71 7.28 3.10 12.14
CA ILE A 71 6.58 4.39 12.10
C ILE A 71 7.49 5.54 12.51
N ARG A 72 8.42 5.35 13.46
CA ARG A 72 9.43 6.37 13.80
C ARG A 72 10.29 6.72 12.58
N TRP A 73 10.78 5.73 11.84
CA TRP A 73 11.59 5.95 10.63
C TRP A 73 10.80 6.74 9.59
N VAL A 74 9.55 6.35 9.33
CA VAL A 74 8.67 7.07 8.40
C VAL A 74 8.48 8.52 8.82
N CYS A 75 8.27 8.80 10.12
CA CYS A 75 8.14 10.17 10.64
C CYS A 75 9.40 11.00 10.37
N GLU A 76 10.58 10.46 10.68
CA GLU A 76 11.86 11.14 10.44
C GLU A 76 12.05 11.45 8.95
N ILE A 77 11.82 10.46 8.08
CA ILE A 77 11.92 10.62 6.62
C ILE A 77 10.91 11.64 6.10
N TYR A 78 9.65 11.59 6.58
CA TYR A 78 8.60 12.52 6.15
C TYR A 78 8.94 13.98 6.44
N TYR A 79 9.46 14.29 7.63
CA TYR A 79 9.83 15.66 7.99
C TYR A 79 11.13 16.13 7.32
N THR A 80 12.09 15.24 7.08
CA THR A 80 13.27 15.53 6.25
C THR A 80 12.85 15.82 4.81
N LEU A 81 11.99 14.97 4.25
CA LEU A 81 11.44 15.12 2.91
C LEU A 81 10.70 16.45 2.74
N LYS A 82 9.93 16.89 3.74
CA LYS A 82 9.27 18.21 3.72
C LYS A 82 10.24 19.34 3.38
N ASN A 83 11.39 19.36 4.05
CA ASN A 83 12.40 20.40 3.88
C ASN A 83 13.05 20.34 2.50
N LEU A 84 13.35 19.12 2.03
CA LEU A 84 13.96 18.90 0.71
C LEU A 84 12.99 19.26 -0.43
N LEU A 85 11.71 18.90 -0.31
CA LEU A 85 10.68 19.28 -1.28
C LEU A 85 10.49 20.79 -1.33
N SER A 86 10.43 21.45 -0.17
CA SER A 86 10.34 22.93 -0.10
C SER A 86 11.53 23.59 -0.80
N LYS A 87 12.75 23.07 -0.56
CA LYS A 87 13.98 23.58 -1.18
C LYS A 87 14.03 23.35 -2.70
N THR A 88 13.51 22.22 -3.17
CA THR A 88 13.63 21.79 -4.57
C THR A 88 12.50 22.33 -5.45
N PHE A 89 11.28 22.31 -4.94
CA PHE A 89 10.05 22.63 -5.70
C PHE A 89 9.32 23.88 -5.18
N GLY A 90 9.86 24.54 -4.15
CA GLY A 90 9.28 25.71 -3.49
C GLY A 90 8.34 25.37 -2.34
N GLU A 91 8.03 26.35 -1.50
CA GLU A 91 7.27 26.15 -0.25
C GLU A 91 5.92 25.46 -0.46
N ASN A 92 5.22 25.78 -1.56
CA ASN A 92 3.93 25.21 -1.90
C ASN A 92 3.99 23.69 -2.15
N ALA A 93 5.17 23.11 -2.43
CA ALA A 93 5.34 21.68 -2.56
C ALA A 93 4.96 20.91 -1.29
N THR A 94 5.03 21.58 -0.14
CA THR A 94 4.75 20.99 1.18
C THR A 94 3.28 21.07 1.60
N LEU A 95 2.39 21.57 0.73
CA LEU A 95 0.94 21.46 0.94
C LEU A 95 0.55 19.98 0.99
N ILE A 96 -0.35 19.65 1.91
CA ILE A 96 -0.69 18.25 2.22
C ILE A 96 -2.01 17.89 1.53
N GLY A 97 -2.03 16.74 0.85
CA GLY A 97 -3.22 16.17 0.21
C GLY A 97 -4.15 15.43 1.18
N ASP A 98 -5.17 14.77 0.62
CA ASP A 98 -6.22 14.08 1.39
C ASP A 98 -5.68 12.98 2.31
N GLU A 99 -4.62 12.30 1.88
CA GLU A 99 -4.03 11.16 2.58
C GLU A 99 -2.81 11.52 3.42
N GLY A 100 -2.48 12.81 3.49
CA GLY A 100 -1.38 13.31 4.30
C GLY A 100 -0.03 13.36 3.58
N GLY A 101 0.08 12.93 2.33
CA GLY A 101 1.29 13.14 1.53
C GLY A 101 1.41 14.58 1.03
N PHE A 102 2.61 14.98 0.63
CA PHE A 102 2.87 16.28 0.03
C PHE A 102 2.32 16.33 -1.40
N GLY A 103 1.32 17.17 -1.65
CA GLY A 103 0.56 17.20 -2.91
C GLY A 103 0.87 18.38 -3.82
N GLY A 104 1.77 19.30 -3.44
CA GLY A 104 2.02 20.53 -4.20
C GLY A 104 3.18 20.45 -5.19
N VAL A 105 3.78 19.28 -5.39
CA VAL A 105 5.01 19.10 -6.15
C VAL A 105 4.78 19.33 -7.64
N LYS A 106 5.62 20.15 -8.26
CA LYS A 106 5.62 20.43 -9.71
C LYS A 106 6.91 19.93 -10.34
N GLY A 107 6.94 18.66 -10.73
CA GLY A 107 8.09 17.99 -11.32
C GLY A 107 7.68 16.71 -12.04
N GLU A 108 8.67 15.94 -12.49
CA GLU A 108 8.49 14.62 -13.08
C GLU A 108 8.67 13.51 -12.02
N THR A 109 8.26 12.29 -12.35
CA THR A 109 8.37 11.11 -11.47
C THR A 109 9.76 10.92 -10.89
N ARG A 110 10.81 11.01 -11.73
CA ARG A 110 12.20 10.80 -11.30
C ARG A 110 12.71 11.90 -10.37
N ASP A 111 12.25 13.14 -10.55
CA ASP A 111 12.64 14.24 -9.65
C ASP A 111 12.20 13.95 -8.21
N VAL A 112 10.99 13.42 -8.05
CA VAL A 112 10.43 13.06 -6.73
C VAL A 112 11.17 11.89 -6.12
N LEU A 113 11.45 10.86 -6.90
CA LEU A 113 12.18 9.68 -6.43
C LEU A 113 13.60 10.03 -5.97
N ASN A 114 14.30 10.89 -6.71
CA ASN A 114 15.63 11.39 -6.31
C ASN A 114 15.58 12.17 -5.00
N VAL A 115 14.54 12.99 -4.80
CA VAL A 115 14.38 13.74 -3.54
C VAL A 115 13.99 12.81 -2.37
N LEU A 116 13.21 11.76 -2.64
CA LEU A 116 12.86 10.74 -1.65
C LEU A 116 14.08 9.92 -1.24
N GLU A 117 14.90 9.49 -2.19
CA GLU A 117 16.18 8.80 -1.92
C GLU A 117 17.05 9.65 -1.01
N LYS A 118 17.27 10.92 -1.37
CA LYS A 118 18.02 11.86 -0.53
C LYS A 118 17.43 12.03 0.87
N ALA A 119 16.11 12.04 1.00
CA ALA A 119 15.45 12.15 2.30
C ALA A 119 15.73 10.93 3.19
N VAL A 120 15.75 9.73 2.62
CA VAL A 120 16.10 8.48 3.30
C VAL A 120 17.56 8.51 3.75
N GLU A 121 18.47 8.91 2.85
CA GLU A 121 19.90 9.02 3.15
C GLU A 121 20.20 10.06 4.24
N GLU A 122 19.57 11.24 4.20
CA GLU A 122 19.77 12.31 5.21
C GLU A 122 19.28 11.89 6.61
N THR A 123 18.37 10.91 6.69
CA THR A 123 17.95 10.31 7.97
C THR A 123 18.84 9.17 8.47
N GLY A 124 19.85 8.77 7.69
CA GLY A 124 20.80 7.72 8.05
C GLY A 124 20.33 6.29 7.80
N TYR A 125 19.23 6.11 7.06
CA TYR A 125 18.74 4.81 6.61
C TYR A 125 19.23 4.52 5.18
N SER A 126 19.35 3.24 4.81
CA SER A 126 19.70 2.86 3.43
C SER A 126 18.48 2.55 2.56
N LEU A 127 18.39 3.22 1.41
CA LEU A 127 17.38 2.92 0.40
C LEU A 127 17.75 1.62 -0.33
N GLY A 128 16.81 0.69 -0.43
CA GLY A 128 16.96 -0.62 -1.07
C GLY A 128 17.27 -1.78 -0.13
N GLU A 129 17.88 -1.50 1.03
CA GLU A 129 18.14 -2.53 2.06
C GLU A 129 17.21 -2.34 3.26
N GLU A 130 17.22 -1.16 3.90
CA GLU A 130 16.43 -0.87 5.08
C GLU A 130 15.05 -0.27 4.76
N VAL A 131 14.97 0.53 3.71
CA VAL A 131 13.74 1.18 3.25
C VAL A 131 13.57 0.96 1.75
N VAL A 132 12.37 0.58 1.31
CA VAL A 132 12.07 0.40 -0.13
C VAL A 132 10.91 1.28 -0.56
N ILE A 133 10.78 1.46 -1.87
CA ILE A 133 9.74 2.29 -2.47
C ILE A 133 8.53 1.45 -2.86
N ALA A 134 7.34 2.02 -2.68
CA ALA A 134 6.10 1.53 -3.25
C ALA A 134 5.42 2.67 -4.02
N LEU A 135 4.79 2.36 -5.15
CA LEU A 135 4.09 3.34 -5.98
C LEU A 135 2.64 2.90 -6.20
N ASP A 136 1.73 3.87 -6.19
CA ASP A 136 0.38 3.72 -6.75
C ASP A 136 0.26 4.68 -7.92
N ALA A 137 0.20 4.11 -9.13
CA ALA A 137 0.08 4.89 -10.34
C ALA A 137 -1.34 5.39 -10.55
N ALA A 138 -2.36 4.60 -10.19
CA ALA A 138 -3.75 4.80 -10.62
C ALA A 138 -3.86 5.07 -12.14
N ALA A 139 -3.22 4.23 -12.97
CA ALA A 139 -3.03 4.49 -14.40
C ALA A 139 -4.32 4.64 -15.21
N SER A 140 -5.43 4.14 -14.69
CA SER A 140 -6.77 4.40 -15.25
C SER A 140 -7.08 5.90 -15.34
N GLU A 141 -6.54 6.72 -14.45
CA GLU A 141 -6.85 8.15 -14.33
C GLU A 141 -6.13 9.04 -15.33
N PHE A 142 -5.04 8.55 -15.92
CA PHE A 142 -4.29 9.26 -16.95
C PHE A 142 -4.26 8.51 -18.29
N TYR A 143 -5.13 7.51 -18.45
CA TYR A 143 -5.36 6.84 -19.73
C TYR A 143 -6.43 7.58 -20.53
N ASP A 144 -6.14 7.91 -21.80
CA ASP A 144 -7.11 8.47 -22.74
C ASP A 144 -7.67 7.37 -23.65
N PRO A 145 -8.96 6.98 -23.52
CA PRO A 145 -9.56 5.93 -24.34
C PRO A 145 -9.66 6.28 -25.83
N SER A 146 -9.68 7.57 -26.18
CA SER A 146 -9.86 8.03 -27.55
C SER A 146 -8.59 7.88 -28.39
N SER A 147 -7.45 8.26 -27.81
CA SER A 147 -6.12 8.17 -28.43
C SER A 147 -5.37 6.88 -28.06
N ARG A 148 -5.84 6.14 -27.04
CA ARG A 148 -5.24 4.90 -26.51
C ARG A 148 -3.81 5.09 -26.00
N VAL A 149 -3.55 6.24 -25.38
CA VAL A 149 -2.26 6.58 -24.78
C VAL A 149 -2.43 6.94 -23.30
N TYR A 150 -1.33 6.90 -22.58
CA TYR A 150 -1.21 7.32 -21.19
C TYR A 150 -0.47 8.65 -21.13
N GLN A 151 -1.03 9.62 -20.39
CA GLN A 151 -0.42 10.94 -20.17
C GLN A 151 0.43 10.90 -18.91
N LEU A 152 1.75 10.78 -19.03
CA LEU A 152 2.66 10.66 -17.89
C LEU A 152 3.85 11.60 -18.06
N ASP A 153 4.12 12.43 -17.05
CA ASP A 153 5.24 13.39 -17.05
C ASP A 153 5.28 14.26 -18.32
N GLY A 154 4.11 14.75 -18.74
CA GLY A 154 3.95 15.58 -19.94
C GLY A 154 4.11 14.85 -21.28
N LYS A 155 4.23 13.52 -21.28
CA LYS A 155 4.38 12.68 -22.48
C LYS A 155 3.13 11.84 -22.71
N ASN A 156 2.83 11.59 -23.99
CA ASN A 156 1.84 10.60 -24.41
C ASN A 156 2.56 9.29 -24.70
N LEU A 157 2.28 8.25 -23.91
CA LEU A 157 2.91 6.94 -24.02
C LEU A 157 1.89 5.92 -24.52
N ALA A 158 2.22 5.19 -25.58
CA ALA A 158 1.54 3.95 -25.90
C ALA A 158 1.77 2.93 -24.77
N VAL A 159 0.91 1.92 -24.68
CA VAL A 159 0.99 0.93 -23.58
C VAL A 159 2.34 0.22 -23.48
N ASP A 160 3.01 -0.02 -24.60
CA ASP A 160 4.33 -0.65 -24.62
C ASP A 160 5.42 0.28 -24.08
N GLU A 161 5.34 1.57 -24.40
CA GLU A 161 6.25 2.60 -23.89
C GLU A 161 6.03 2.84 -22.39
N LEU A 162 4.78 2.75 -21.91
CA LEU A 162 4.46 2.80 -20.49
C LEU A 162 5.04 1.58 -19.73
N ILE A 163 4.95 0.39 -20.31
CA ILE A 163 5.57 -0.81 -19.74
C ILE A 163 7.09 -0.66 -19.68
N ASP A 164 7.72 -0.12 -20.74
CA ASP A 164 9.15 0.17 -20.74
C ASP A 164 9.52 1.20 -19.66
N PHE A 165 8.69 2.23 -19.47
CA PHE A 165 8.86 3.20 -18.39
C PHE A 165 8.84 2.52 -17.01
N TRP A 166 7.86 1.66 -16.73
CA TRP A 166 7.77 0.97 -15.43
C TRP A 166 8.94 0.03 -15.18
N VAL A 167 9.37 -0.72 -16.19
CA VAL A 167 10.53 -1.62 -16.05
C VAL A 167 11.80 -0.83 -15.78
N GLY A 168 12.05 0.26 -16.54
CA GLY A 168 13.20 1.14 -16.28
C GLY A 168 13.16 1.73 -14.87
N LEU A 169 11.99 2.15 -14.39
CA LEU A 169 11.85 2.71 -13.04
C LEU A 169 12.17 1.68 -11.94
N VAL A 170 11.75 0.43 -12.11
CA VAL A 170 12.04 -0.68 -11.18
C VAL A 170 13.52 -1.10 -11.23
N GLU A 171 14.19 -0.93 -12.37
CA GLU A 171 15.63 -1.17 -12.51
C GLU A 171 16.47 -0.04 -11.89
N GLU A 172 16.01 1.22 -12.00
CA GLU A 172 16.68 2.42 -11.51
C GLU A 172 16.51 2.63 -9.99
N TYR A 173 15.33 2.31 -9.45
CA TYR A 173 14.98 2.55 -8.04
C TYR A 173 14.53 1.26 -7.35
N PRO A 174 14.76 1.10 -6.03
CA PRO A 174 14.37 -0.10 -5.30
C PRO A 174 12.86 -0.14 -4.99
N ILE A 175 12.06 -0.16 -6.05
CA ILE A 175 10.61 -0.30 -5.99
C ILE A 175 10.29 -1.78 -5.73
N LYS A 176 9.50 -2.06 -4.70
CA LYS A 176 9.08 -3.42 -4.32
C LYS A 176 7.58 -3.66 -4.39
N SER A 177 6.79 -2.60 -4.59
CA SER A 177 5.36 -2.69 -4.84
C SER A 177 4.93 -1.65 -5.87
N LEU A 178 4.15 -2.06 -6.87
CA LEU A 178 3.61 -1.21 -7.92
C LEU A 178 2.10 -1.49 -8.06
N GLU A 179 1.29 -0.52 -7.67
CA GLU A 179 -0.17 -0.55 -7.65
C GLU A 179 -0.74 0.15 -8.90
N ASP A 180 -1.73 -0.49 -9.52
CA ASP A 180 -2.46 -0.03 -10.71
C ASP A 180 -1.62 0.63 -11.83
N PRO A 181 -0.55 -0.03 -12.32
CA PRO A 181 0.33 0.54 -13.35
C PRO A 181 -0.27 0.61 -14.76
N ILE A 182 -1.40 -0.05 -14.99
CA ILE A 182 -2.07 -0.16 -16.29
C ILE A 182 -3.56 0.09 -16.08
N ASN A 183 -4.23 0.64 -17.09
CA ASN A 183 -5.69 0.83 -17.06
C ASN A 183 -6.42 -0.46 -16.61
N GLN A 184 -7.43 -0.30 -15.74
CA GLN A 184 -8.15 -1.38 -15.06
C GLN A 184 -8.79 -2.45 -15.99
N ASP A 185 -9.04 -2.10 -17.26
CA ASP A 185 -9.71 -2.96 -18.23
C ASP A 185 -8.74 -3.61 -19.22
N ASP A 186 -7.45 -3.25 -19.22
CA ASP A 186 -6.44 -3.80 -20.12
C ASP A 186 -5.69 -5.01 -19.52
N TRP A 187 -6.43 -6.09 -19.29
CA TRP A 187 -5.92 -7.35 -18.72
C TRP A 187 -4.73 -7.94 -19.48
N LYS A 188 -4.66 -7.71 -20.80
CA LYS A 188 -3.57 -8.20 -21.63
C LYS A 188 -2.26 -7.48 -21.30
N SER A 189 -2.31 -6.16 -21.16
CA SER A 189 -1.13 -5.36 -20.83
C SER A 189 -0.71 -5.52 -19.37
N TRP A 190 -1.66 -5.70 -18.45
CA TRP A 190 -1.37 -6.13 -17.07
C TRP A 190 -0.54 -7.43 -17.04
N LYS A 191 -0.97 -8.45 -17.80
CA LYS A 191 -0.21 -9.70 -17.93
C LYS A 191 1.19 -9.49 -18.50
N LYS A 192 1.30 -8.69 -19.56
CA LYS A 192 2.58 -8.38 -20.21
C LYS A 192 3.55 -7.69 -19.23
N LEU A 193 3.07 -6.71 -18.46
CA LEU A 193 3.86 -6.01 -17.46
C LEU A 193 4.31 -6.96 -16.34
N THR A 194 3.37 -7.71 -15.75
CA THR A 194 3.66 -8.66 -14.66
C THR A 194 4.71 -9.70 -15.08
N GLN A 195 4.65 -10.20 -16.31
CA GLN A 195 5.66 -11.11 -16.85
C GLN A 195 7.04 -10.46 -17.02
N ARG A 196 7.08 -9.17 -17.40
CA ARG A 196 8.34 -8.44 -17.61
C ARG A 196 9.03 -8.02 -16.34
N ILE A 197 8.28 -7.59 -15.32
CA ILE A 197 8.83 -7.23 -14.02
C ILE A 197 9.22 -8.49 -13.23
N GLY A 198 8.45 -9.57 -13.36
CA GLY A 198 8.72 -10.84 -12.70
C GLY A 198 8.57 -10.77 -11.18
N ASP A 199 9.25 -11.69 -10.49
CA ASP A 199 9.06 -11.89 -9.05
C ASP A 199 9.90 -10.94 -8.18
N GLY A 200 10.41 -9.83 -8.71
CA GLY A 200 11.17 -8.83 -7.93
C GLY A 200 10.29 -7.82 -7.17
N VAL A 201 9.07 -7.60 -7.67
CA VAL A 201 8.14 -6.55 -7.26
C VAL A 201 6.74 -7.14 -7.13
N ILE A 202 5.97 -6.67 -6.15
CA ILE A 202 4.56 -7.03 -6.04
C ILE A 202 3.75 -6.11 -6.95
N ILE A 203 3.09 -6.68 -7.96
CA ILE A 203 2.17 -5.96 -8.83
C ILE A 203 0.78 -6.03 -8.19
N VAL A 204 0.36 -4.94 -7.57
CA VAL A 204 -0.87 -4.85 -6.77
C VAL A 204 -2.02 -4.40 -7.65
N GLY A 205 -3.13 -5.15 -7.65
CA GLY A 205 -4.37 -4.70 -8.27
C GLY A 205 -5.31 -4.07 -7.25
N ASP A 206 -5.68 -2.81 -7.47
CA ASP A 206 -6.77 -2.11 -6.79
C ASP A 206 -7.99 -1.98 -7.72
N ASP A 207 -8.00 -1.03 -8.65
CA ASP A 207 -9.08 -0.84 -9.63
C ASP A 207 -9.26 -2.06 -10.55
N LEU A 208 -8.16 -2.79 -10.80
CA LEU A 208 -8.18 -4.07 -11.52
C LEU A 208 -9.03 -5.14 -10.82
N LEU A 209 -9.09 -5.12 -9.49
CA LEU A 209 -9.68 -6.20 -8.69
C LEU A 209 -10.91 -5.75 -7.91
N THR A 210 -10.95 -4.50 -7.47
CA THR A 210 -12.00 -3.87 -6.65
C THR A 210 -12.38 -4.72 -5.44
N THR A 211 -11.39 -5.39 -4.83
CA THR A 211 -11.59 -6.41 -3.77
C THR A 211 -12.56 -7.54 -4.16
N SER A 212 -12.96 -7.68 -5.44
CA SER A 212 -14.01 -8.59 -5.89
C SER A 212 -13.50 -10.03 -5.98
N PRO A 213 -14.11 -11.01 -5.28
CA PRO A 213 -13.75 -12.42 -5.39
C PRO A 213 -13.76 -12.96 -6.84
N LYS A 214 -14.68 -12.46 -7.67
CA LYS A 214 -14.77 -12.83 -9.09
C LYS A 214 -13.56 -12.34 -9.89
N ARG A 215 -13.18 -11.06 -9.74
CA ARG A 215 -12.03 -10.48 -10.46
C ARG A 215 -10.72 -11.08 -9.95
N ILE A 216 -10.61 -11.31 -8.65
CA ILE A 216 -9.47 -11.98 -8.01
C ILE A 216 -9.26 -13.40 -8.58
N ARG A 217 -10.32 -14.21 -8.67
CA ARG A 217 -10.23 -15.56 -9.27
C ARG A 217 -9.72 -15.52 -10.71
N ARG A 218 -10.26 -14.63 -11.53
CA ARG A 218 -9.79 -14.44 -12.91
C ARG A 218 -8.32 -14.01 -12.94
N ALA A 219 -7.91 -13.09 -12.07
CA ALA A 219 -6.54 -12.59 -12.04
C ALA A 219 -5.52 -13.66 -11.62
N LEU A 220 -5.89 -14.55 -10.71
CA LEU A 220 -5.13 -15.75 -10.35
C LEU A 220 -4.95 -16.69 -11.56
N GLU A 221 -6.04 -16.99 -12.26
CA GLU A 221 -6.03 -17.89 -13.43
C GLU A 221 -5.19 -17.33 -14.58
N GLU A 222 -5.33 -16.04 -14.87
CA GLU A 222 -4.66 -15.38 -15.99
C GLU A 222 -3.24 -14.90 -15.65
N ARG A 223 -2.88 -14.88 -14.36
CA ARG A 223 -1.61 -14.37 -13.79
C ARG A 223 -1.31 -12.93 -14.21
N VAL A 224 -2.28 -12.04 -14.04
CA VAL A 224 -2.18 -10.63 -14.49
C VAL A 224 -1.56 -9.69 -13.45
N CYS A 225 -1.55 -10.07 -12.17
CA CYS A 225 -0.95 -9.34 -11.07
C CYS A 225 -0.43 -10.34 -10.01
N SER A 226 0.31 -9.85 -9.01
CA SER A 226 0.91 -10.68 -7.95
C SER A 226 0.56 -10.21 -6.54
N GLY A 227 -0.36 -9.26 -6.38
CA GLY A 227 -0.82 -8.78 -5.08
C GLY A 227 -2.23 -8.20 -5.16
N ILE A 228 -2.86 -8.05 -4.01
CA ILE A 228 -4.19 -7.46 -3.89
C ILE A 228 -4.22 -6.33 -2.89
N LEU A 229 -4.97 -5.29 -3.24
CA LEU A 229 -5.41 -4.29 -2.30
C LEU A 229 -6.79 -4.68 -1.75
N LEU A 230 -6.89 -4.84 -0.43
CA LEU A 230 -8.12 -5.20 0.27
C LEU A 230 -8.76 -3.95 0.88
N LYS A 231 -9.86 -3.51 0.28
CA LYS A 231 -10.68 -2.39 0.76
C LYS A 231 -12.06 -2.93 1.16
N PRO A 232 -12.36 -3.09 2.46
CA PRO A 232 -13.61 -3.71 2.91
C PRO A 232 -14.87 -3.05 2.35
N ASN A 233 -14.83 -1.75 2.10
CA ASN A 233 -15.97 -1.01 1.57
C ASN A 233 -16.19 -1.17 0.05
N GLN A 234 -15.21 -1.69 -0.72
CA GLN A 234 -15.40 -1.98 -2.15
C GLN A 234 -16.31 -3.21 -2.36
N VAL A 235 -16.32 -4.16 -1.42
CA VAL A 235 -17.21 -5.33 -1.43
C VAL A 235 -18.42 -5.19 -0.52
N GLY A 236 -18.41 -4.23 0.41
CA GLY A 236 -19.58 -3.85 1.21
C GLY A 236 -19.78 -4.64 2.51
N THR A 237 -19.28 -5.87 2.60
CA THR A 237 -19.33 -6.66 3.85
C THR A 237 -17.96 -7.17 4.29
N LEU A 238 -17.79 -7.36 5.61
CA LEU A 238 -16.60 -8.01 6.15
C LEU A 238 -16.47 -9.43 5.59
N THR A 239 -17.57 -10.18 5.49
CA THR A 239 -17.57 -11.56 4.98
C THR A 239 -16.97 -11.66 3.57
N GLU A 240 -17.39 -10.79 2.65
CA GLU A 240 -16.85 -10.78 1.27
C GLU A 240 -15.39 -10.32 1.24
N CYS A 241 -15.00 -9.38 2.11
CA CYS A 241 -13.60 -8.98 2.27
C CYS A 241 -12.72 -10.16 2.76
N LEU A 242 -13.25 -10.99 3.67
CA LEU A 242 -12.56 -12.19 4.13
C LEU A 242 -12.51 -13.29 3.05
N GLU A 243 -13.50 -13.39 2.17
CA GLU A 243 -13.45 -14.28 1.00
C GLU A 243 -12.37 -13.82 0.00
N ALA A 244 -12.32 -12.53 -0.31
CA ALA A 244 -11.30 -11.92 -1.16
C ALA A 244 -9.89 -12.20 -0.62
N PHE A 245 -9.69 -12.00 0.69
CA PHE A 245 -8.44 -12.36 1.36
C PHE A 245 -8.09 -13.85 1.20
N LYS A 246 -9.05 -14.76 1.44
CA LYS A 246 -8.80 -16.21 1.33
C LYS A 246 -8.37 -16.62 -0.07
N LEU A 247 -8.92 -16.00 -1.11
CA LEU A 247 -8.48 -16.20 -2.50
C LEU A 247 -7.09 -15.61 -2.71
N GLY A 248 -6.83 -14.41 -2.18
CA GLY A 248 -5.54 -13.74 -2.28
C GLY A 248 -4.37 -14.58 -1.80
N LYS A 249 -4.57 -15.37 -0.73
CA LYS A 249 -3.56 -16.30 -0.21
C LYS A 249 -3.06 -17.31 -1.25
N LEU A 250 -3.84 -17.62 -2.28
CA LEU A 250 -3.46 -18.56 -3.34
C LEU A 250 -2.31 -18.04 -4.23
N TRP A 251 -2.05 -16.73 -4.26
CA TRP A 251 -0.88 -16.16 -4.92
C TRP A 251 0.43 -16.43 -4.16
N GLY A 252 0.37 -16.80 -2.89
CA GLY A 252 1.55 -16.93 -2.05
C GLY A 252 2.21 -15.60 -1.65
N THR A 253 1.68 -14.47 -2.12
CA THR A 253 2.15 -13.13 -1.78
C THR A 253 1.25 -12.45 -0.73
N PRO A 254 1.77 -11.50 0.04
CA PRO A 254 0.99 -10.83 1.08
C PRO A 254 0.00 -9.85 0.49
N SER A 255 -1.20 -9.81 1.06
CA SER A 255 -2.23 -8.83 0.67
C SER A 255 -1.94 -7.50 1.34
N VAL A 256 -2.37 -6.39 0.74
CA VAL A 256 -2.27 -5.06 1.35
C VAL A 256 -3.66 -4.64 1.82
N VAL A 257 -3.89 -4.56 3.13
CA VAL A 257 -5.13 -3.96 3.65
C VAL A 257 -5.02 -2.45 3.48
N SER A 258 -6.05 -1.81 2.95
CA SER A 258 -5.98 -0.40 2.57
C SER A 258 -7.11 0.44 3.13
N HIS A 259 -6.77 1.69 3.43
CA HIS A 259 -7.70 2.77 3.73
C HIS A 259 -8.47 3.24 2.48
N ARG A 260 -9.17 4.36 2.61
CA ARG A 260 -9.73 5.14 1.50
C ARG A 260 -9.27 6.59 1.58
N SER A 261 -9.29 7.31 0.46
CA SER A 261 -9.00 8.75 0.41
C SER A 261 -9.91 9.54 1.36
N GLY A 262 -11.21 9.22 1.42
CA GLY A 262 -12.10 9.67 2.50
C GLY A 262 -12.14 8.67 3.67
N GLU A 263 -11.51 9.01 4.79
CA GLU A 263 -11.49 8.18 6.00
C GLU A 263 -12.15 8.84 7.22
N THR A 264 -12.38 8.03 8.25
CA THR A 264 -12.87 8.44 9.56
C THR A 264 -11.86 8.09 10.65
N GLU A 265 -12.19 8.31 11.91
CA GLU A 265 -11.41 7.86 13.06
C GLU A 265 -11.46 6.33 13.29
N ASP A 266 -12.29 5.59 12.55
CA ASP A 266 -12.49 4.16 12.74
C ASP A 266 -11.19 3.37 12.43
N THR A 267 -10.78 2.48 13.33
CA THR A 267 -9.52 1.73 13.25
C THR A 267 -9.70 0.27 12.82
N THR A 268 -10.87 -0.12 12.32
CA THR A 268 -11.20 -1.51 12.01
C THR A 268 -10.21 -2.14 11.04
N ILE A 269 -9.68 -1.39 10.07
CA ILE A 269 -8.70 -1.94 9.12
C ILE A 269 -7.38 -2.35 9.78
N SER A 270 -6.97 -1.73 10.88
CA SER A 270 -5.83 -2.18 11.70
C SER A 270 -6.10 -3.55 12.31
N HIS A 271 -7.29 -3.74 12.86
CA HIS A 271 -7.71 -5.04 13.41
C HIS A 271 -7.91 -6.10 12.32
N ILE A 272 -8.42 -5.73 11.14
CA ILE A 272 -8.49 -6.63 9.99
C ILE A 272 -7.08 -7.05 9.60
N SER A 273 -6.14 -6.11 9.51
CA SER A 273 -4.79 -6.43 9.07
C SER A 273 -4.10 -7.43 10.01
N VAL A 274 -4.14 -7.19 11.32
CA VAL A 274 -3.58 -8.12 12.32
C VAL A 274 -4.38 -9.42 12.42
N GLY A 275 -5.72 -9.32 12.38
CA GLY A 275 -6.63 -10.46 12.43
C GLY A 275 -6.55 -11.37 11.21
N LEU A 276 -6.08 -10.87 10.08
CA LEU A 276 -5.76 -11.64 8.88
C LEU A 276 -4.29 -12.05 8.82
N SER A 277 -3.41 -11.29 9.49
CA SER A 277 -1.95 -11.41 9.36
C SER A 277 -1.57 -11.36 7.88
N ASN A 278 -2.15 -10.36 7.19
CA ASN A 278 -2.05 -10.21 5.75
C ASN A 278 -0.69 -9.68 5.28
N GLY A 279 0.15 -9.20 6.20
CA GLY A 279 1.52 -8.81 5.96
C GLY A 279 1.75 -7.31 5.79
N GLN A 280 0.86 -6.58 5.12
CA GLN A 280 1.10 -5.19 4.73
C GLN A 280 -0.12 -4.30 4.95
N ILE A 281 0.07 -3.01 5.26
CA ILE A 281 -1.04 -2.06 5.39
C ILE A 281 -0.71 -0.71 4.74
N LYS A 282 -1.61 -0.21 3.89
CA LYS A 282 -1.56 1.13 3.29
C LYS A 282 -2.65 1.98 3.93
N THR A 283 -2.29 2.85 4.87
CA THR A 283 -3.28 3.66 5.60
C THR A 283 -2.96 5.16 5.64
N GLY A 284 -2.25 5.64 4.61
CA GLY A 284 -1.91 7.05 4.40
C GLY A 284 -0.58 7.45 5.01
N SER A 285 -0.34 8.76 5.10
CA SER A 285 0.85 9.32 5.71
C SER A 285 0.78 9.31 7.24
N VAL A 286 1.87 9.70 7.89
CA VAL A 286 2.03 9.87 9.35
C VAL A 286 1.44 11.18 9.86
N VAL A 287 0.62 11.84 9.05
CA VAL A 287 -0.11 13.06 9.39
C VAL A 287 -1.59 12.89 9.08
N ARG A 288 -2.42 13.73 9.72
CA ARG A 288 -3.88 13.67 9.75
C ARG A 288 -4.42 12.53 10.61
N SER A 289 -5.37 12.85 11.47
CA SER A 289 -5.80 11.97 12.57
C SER A 289 -6.53 10.73 12.08
N GLU A 290 -7.24 10.80 10.96
CA GLU A 290 -7.91 9.66 10.34
C GLU A 290 -6.93 8.60 9.80
N ARG A 291 -5.67 8.98 9.55
CA ARG A 291 -4.55 8.08 9.20
C ARG A 291 -3.88 7.57 10.46
N ASN A 292 -3.46 8.50 11.31
CA ASN A 292 -2.75 8.20 12.56
C ASN A 292 -3.58 7.37 13.54
N ALA A 293 -4.92 7.43 13.50
CA ALA A 293 -5.77 6.54 14.27
C ALA A 293 -5.45 5.06 14.03
N LYS A 294 -5.19 4.68 12.77
CA LYS A 294 -4.88 3.28 12.40
C LYS A 294 -3.48 2.88 12.83
N TYR A 295 -2.50 3.76 12.62
CA TYR A 295 -1.12 3.53 13.09
C TYR A 295 -1.04 3.42 14.61
N ASN A 296 -1.71 4.32 15.34
CA ASN A 296 -1.78 4.26 16.79
C ASN A 296 -2.48 3.00 17.29
N GLU A 297 -3.51 2.52 16.58
CA GLU A 297 -4.14 1.25 16.95
C GLU A 297 -3.22 0.06 16.73
N LEU A 298 -2.41 0.07 15.67
CA LEU A 298 -1.41 -0.99 15.44
C LEU A 298 -0.34 -0.99 16.54
N LEU A 299 0.10 0.17 17.03
CA LEU A 299 0.99 0.28 18.19
C LEU A 299 0.37 -0.35 19.45
N ARG A 300 -0.91 -0.05 19.74
CA ARG A 300 -1.63 -0.64 20.87
C ARG A 300 -1.81 -2.15 20.72
N ILE A 301 -2.08 -2.63 19.51
CA ILE A 301 -2.22 -4.06 19.25
C ILE A 301 -0.87 -4.78 19.40
N GLU A 302 0.22 -4.19 18.91
CA GLU A 302 1.58 -4.71 19.08
C GLU A 302 1.93 -4.81 20.57
N GLU A 303 1.72 -3.74 21.34
CA GLU A 303 1.92 -3.72 22.80
C GLU A 303 1.06 -4.78 23.51
N PHE A 304 -0.23 -4.88 23.18
CA PHE A 304 -1.14 -5.86 23.76
C PHE A 304 -0.72 -7.32 23.51
N LEU A 305 -0.15 -7.58 22.33
CA LEU A 305 0.26 -8.94 21.94
C LEU A 305 1.58 -9.37 22.59
N GLY A 306 2.46 -8.44 22.94
CA GLY A 306 3.79 -8.73 23.50
C GLY A 306 4.54 -9.75 22.65
N ASP A 307 5.03 -10.83 23.26
CA ASP A 307 5.79 -11.89 22.57
C ASP A 307 5.01 -12.65 21.46
N LYS A 308 3.70 -12.45 21.36
CA LYS A 308 2.88 -13.02 20.28
C LYS A 308 2.88 -12.16 19.01
N ALA A 309 3.37 -10.93 19.09
CA ALA A 309 3.53 -10.03 17.95
C ALA A 309 4.81 -10.41 17.17
N ARG A 310 4.68 -10.56 15.86
CA ARG A 310 5.81 -10.65 14.94
C ARG A 310 5.68 -9.55 13.91
N PHE A 311 6.56 -8.56 13.96
CA PHE A 311 6.65 -7.58 12.88
C PHE A 311 7.15 -8.25 11.60
N VAL A 312 6.56 -7.87 10.47
CA VAL A 312 6.81 -8.54 9.18
C VAL A 312 8.19 -8.21 8.61
N GLY A 313 8.61 -6.93 8.66
CA GLY A 313 9.90 -6.45 8.17
C GLY A 313 10.29 -6.99 6.78
N GLU A 314 11.54 -7.39 6.63
CA GLU A 314 12.10 -8.01 5.41
C GLU A 314 11.31 -9.23 4.90
N GLY A 315 10.56 -9.93 5.76
CA GLY A 315 9.74 -11.09 5.42
C GLY A 315 8.44 -10.77 4.67
N PHE A 316 8.20 -9.51 4.28
CA PHE A 316 6.93 -9.03 3.71
C PHE A 316 6.50 -9.63 2.38
N ARG A 317 7.30 -10.52 1.77
CA ARG A 317 6.95 -11.23 0.54
C ARG A 317 6.59 -12.69 0.76
N ASP A 318 6.94 -13.23 1.93
CA ASP A 318 6.91 -14.67 2.23
C ASP A 318 6.05 -15.02 3.46
N VAL A 319 5.16 -14.11 3.88
CA VAL A 319 4.44 -14.19 5.16
C VAL A 319 3.61 -15.46 5.36
N TRP A 320 3.27 -16.18 4.28
CA TRP A 320 2.42 -17.36 4.34
C TRP A 320 3.15 -18.67 4.65
N LYS A 321 4.48 -18.73 4.48
CA LYS A 321 5.25 -19.97 4.62
C LYS A 321 5.27 -20.54 6.05
N ASP A 322 5.16 -19.68 7.06
CA ASP A 322 5.35 -20.04 8.48
C ASP A 322 4.08 -19.97 9.34
N MET A 323 2.93 -19.63 8.76
CA MET A 323 1.78 -19.09 9.52
C MET A 323 0.57 -20.00 9.67
N TRP A 324 0.56 -21.17 9.03
CA TRP A 324 -0.62 -22.04 8.94
C TRP A 324 -0.28 -23.50 9.21
#